data_AF-A0A4U9CVF1-F1
#
_entry.id   AF-A0A4U9CVF1-F1
#
_cell.length_a   1.000
_cell.length_b   1.000
_cell.length_c   1.000
_cell.angle_alpha   90.00
_cell.angle_beta   90.00
_cell.angle_gamma   90.00
#
_symmetry.space_group_name_H-M   'P 1'
#
loop_
_entity.id
_entity.type
_entity.pdbx_description
1 polymer ?
#
loop_
_entity_poly.entity_id
_entity_poly.type
_entity_poly.pdbx_seq_one_letter_code
_entity_poly.pdbx_strand_id
1 'polypeptide(L)'
;MVDAWCGASPDTRLGVRFVTEVAWQAHFVKNMFIVPEAEELEQFTPDFVVLNGAGCTNDQWQEQGLNSENFVAFNLSEKIQLIGGTWYGGEMKKGLFSVMNYQLPQQGIASMHCSANRGEEGDVALFFGLSGTGKTTLSTDPLRQLIGDDEHGWDDDGVFNFEGGCYAKTINLDPQAEPEIYQAIRRDALLENVVVRADGTVDYADGSKTENTRVSYPLSHIENIVKPVSRAGHPARVIFLAADAFGVLPPVSRLTTEQMQYHFLSASPRSWPAPSAVSPNRRQRSPPATARRSCCCTPRSTPACWPPKWRKRAPKPGWSIPAGTGRVNACPCAIPAALSALS
;
A
#
# COMPACT_ATOMS: atom_id res chain seq x y z
N MET A 1 -14.11 -0.46 19.61
CA MET A 1 -12.76 -1.06 19.61
C MET A 1 -12.74 -2.18 18.59
N VAL A 2 -11.64 -2.36 17.89
CA VAL A 2 -11.42 -3.46 16.92
C VAL A 2 -10.06 -4.06 17.18
N ASP A 3 -10.02 -5.37 17.39
CA ASP A 3 -8.78 -6.14 17.55
C ASP A 3 -8.48 -6.85 16.23
N ALA A 4 -7.23 -6.76 15.76
CA ALA A 4 -6.82 -7.31 14.47
C ALA A 4 -5.35 -7.69 14.42
N TRP A 5 -4.98 -8.52 13.44
CA TRP A 5 -3.59 -8.86 13.15
C TRP A 5 -3.03 -8.00 12.02
N CYS A 6 -1.78 -7.55 12.18
CA CYS A 6 -0.97 -6.99 11.10
C CYS A 6 0.17 -7.98 10.79
N GLY A 7 0.11 -8.62 9.62
CA GLY A 7 0.99 -9.74 9.25
C GLY A 7 0.27 -11.08 9.19
N ALA A 8 0.37 -11.76 8.05
CA ALA A 8 -0.20 -13.10 7.86
C ALA A 8 0.72 -14.24 8.35
N SER A 9 1.96 -13.96 8.75
CA SER A 9 2.89 -14.94 9.32
C SER A 9 2.73 -14.97 10.86
N PRO A 10 2.26 -16.08 11.47
CA PRO A 10 1.95 -16.14 12.90
C PRO A 10 3.12 -15.80 13.83
N ASP A 11 4.36 -16.13 13.41
CA ASP A 11 5.56 -15.93 14.22
C ASP A 11 5.97 -14.45 14.32
N THR A 12 5.47 -13.62 13.41
CA THR A 12 5.95 -12.23 13.21
C THR A 12 4.82 -11.22 13.09
N ARG A 13 3.56 -11.67 13.18
CA ARG A 13 2.38 -10.80 13.18
C ARG A 13 2.32 -9.96 14.44
N LEU A 14 1.80 -8.75 14.31
CA LEU A 14 1.55 -7.83 15.41
C LEU A 14 0.07 -7.88 15.79
N GLY A 15 -0.25 -8.15 17.06
CA GLY A 15 -1.60 -7.98 17.59
C GLY A 15 -1.89 -6.49 17.81
N VAL A 16 -2.88 -5.94 17.12
CA VAL A 16 -3.21 -4.51 17.19
C VAL A 16 -4.62 -4.28 17.74
N ARG A 17 -4.73 -3.37 18.70
CA ARG A 17 -6.03 -2.84 19.17
C ARG A 17 -6.25 -1.43 18.66
N PHE A 18 -7.33 -1.25 17.89
CA PHE A 18 -7.79 0.06 17.42
C PHE A 18 -8.91 0.58 18.32
N VAL A 19 -8.76 1.83 18.77
CA VAL A 19 -9.78 2.55 19.52
C VAL A 19 -10.18 3.78 18.73
N THR A 20 -11.46 3.83 18.36
CA THR A 20 -12.06 4.90 17.56
C THR A 20 -13.43 5.23 18.16
N GLU A 21 -13.85 6.49 18.04
CA GLU A 21 -15.22 6.92 18.38
C GLU A 21 -16.17 6.92 17.18
N VAL A 22 -15.62 6.76 15.95
CA VAL A 22 -16.36 6.86 14.69
C VAL A 22 -16.47 5.49 14.03
N ALA A 23 -17.70 5.10 13.67
CA ALA A 23 -18.01 3.77 13.14
C ALA A 23 -17.27 3.45 11.83
N TRP A 24 -17.18 4.40 10.88
CA TRP A 24 -16.50 4.14 9.61
C TRP A 24 -14.99 3.92 9.80
N GLN A 25 -14.37 4.52 10.83
CA GLN A 25 -12.95 4.28 11.13
C GLN A 25 -12.72 2.84 11.61
N ALA A 26 -13.63 2.34 12.46
CA ALA A 26 -13.64 0.93 12.86
C ALA A 26 -13.90 -0.01 11.66
N HIS A 27 -14.79 0.38 10.75
CA HIS A 27 -15.02 -0.37 9.50
C HIS A 27 -13.78 -0.37 8.61
N PHE A 28 -13.09 0.76 8.46
CA PHE A 28 -11.85 0.85 7.68
C PHE A 28 -10.80 -0.15 8.20
N VAL A 29 -10.52 -0.17 9.51
CA VAL A 29 -9.51 -1.10 10.05
C VAL A 29 -9.97 -2.56 9.98
N LYS A 30 -11.28 -2.83 10.09
CA LYS A 30 -11.84 -4.16 9.86
C LYS A 30 -11.65 -4.63 8.41
N ASN A 31 -11.69 -3.72 7.44
CA ASN A 31 -11.38 -4.05 6.05
C ASN A 31 -9.88 -4.25 5.83
N MET A 32 -9.04 -3.40 6.42
CA MET A 32 -7.61 -3.36 6.08
C MET A 32 -6.74 -4.36 6.84
N PHE A 33 -7.13 -4.79 8.03
CA PHE A 33 -6.34 -5.70 8.87
C PHE A 33 -6.95 -7.10 8.91
N ILE A 34 -6.13 -8.09 9.26
CA ILE A 34 -6.54 -9.49 9.28
C ILE A 34 -7.42 -9.69 10.51
N VAL A 35 -8.65 -10.14 10.29
CA VAL A 35 -9.62 -10.40 11.36
C VAL A 35 -9.20 -11.68 12.11
N PRO A 36 -9.01 -11.65 13.43
CA PRO A 36 -8.72 -12.84 14.22
C PRO A 36 -9.92 -13.78 14.27
N GLU A 37 -9.66 -15.08 14.41
CA GLU A 37 -10.73 -16.06 14.64
C GLU A 37 -11.37 -15.85 16.02
N ALA A 38 -12.59 -16.36 16.22
CA ALA A 38 -13.35 -16.15 17.45
C ALA A 38 -12.56 -16.61 18.71
N GLU A 39 -11.87 -17.75 18.62
CA GLU A 39 -11.05 -18.29 19.69
C GLU A 39 -9.79 -17.44 19.95
N GLU A 40 -9.22 -16.82 18.90
CA GLU A 40 -8.09 -15.91 19.05
C GLU A 40 -8.51 -14.60 19.76
N LEU A 41 -9.75 -14.13 19.51
CA LEU A 41 -10.30 -12.93 20.14
C LEU A 41 -10.49 -13.10 21.66
N GLU A 42 -10.87 -14.30 22.12
CA GLU A 42 -11.06 -14.56 23.56
C GLU A 42 -9.77 -14.40 24.37
N GLN A 43 -8.61 -14.63 23.74
CA GLN A 43 -7.29 -14.57 24.36
C GLN A 43 -6.45 -13.40 23.85
N PHE A 44 -7.05 -12.48 23.10
CA PHE A 44 -6.33 -11.43 22.40
C PHE A 44 -5.68 -10.42 23.36
N THR A 45 -4.36 -10.34 23.29
CA THR A 45 -3.56 -9.34 23.99
C THR A 45 -2.86 -8.47 22.95
N PRO A 46 -3.13 -7.15 22.89
CA PRO A 46 -2.52 -6.30 21.89
C PRO A 46 -1.04 -6.08 22.18
N ASP A 47 -0.22 -6.26 21.15
CA ASP A 47 1.17 -5.82 21.13
C ASP A 47 1.28 -4.31 20.89
N PHE A 48 0.33 -3.73 20.16
CA PHE A 48 0.34 -2.32 19.81
C PHE A 48 -1.07 -1.73 19.85
N VAL A 49 -1.21 -0.48 20.28
CA VAL A 49 -2.49 0.22 20.38
C VAL A 49 -2.51 1.41 19.43
N VAL A 50 -3.59 1.56 18.68
CA VAL A 50 -3.82 2.72 17.82
C VAL A 50 -5.03 3.48 18.36
N LEU A 51 -4.80 4.69 18.88
CA LEU A 51 -5.86 5.60 19.32
C LEU A 51 -6.13 6.61 18.21
N ASN A 52 -7.32 6.53 17.62
CA ASN A 52 -7.78 7.50 16.64
C ASN A 52 -8.75 8.49 17.27
N GLY A 53 -8.20 9.64 17.68
CA GLY A 53 -8.93 10.80 18.17
C GLY A 53 -8.98 11.90 17.11
N ALA A 54 -9.36 11.59 15.88
CA ALA A 54 -9.43 12.56 14.78
C ALA A 54 -10.23 13.84 15.11
N GLY A 55 -11.16 13.77 16.06
CA GLY A 55 -11.94 14.92 16.54
C GLY A 55 -11.19 15.89 17.45
N CYS A 56 -10.01 15.55 17.98
CA CYS A 56 -9.21 16.44 18.81
C CYS A 56 -8.02 17.06 18.05
N THR A 57 -7.55 18.21 18.53
CA THR A 57 -6.38 18.94 18.02
C THR A 57 -5.47 19.32 19.18
N ASN A 58 -4.22 19.70 18.88
CA ASN A 58 -3.28 20.22 19.87
C ASN A 58 -3.12 21.73 19.73
N ASP A 59 -3.78 22.51 20.58
CA ASP A 59 -3.74 23.99 20.51
C ASP A 59 -2.38 24.58 20.92
N GLN A 60 -1.53 23.83 21.62
CA GLN A 60 -0.20 24.24 22.08
C GLN A 60 0.92 23.79 21.13
N TRP A 61 0.59 23.38 19.90
CA TRP A 61 1.54 22.79 18.96
C TRP A 61 2.75 23.69 18.67
N GLN A 62 2.56 25.01 18.63
CA GLN A 62 3.65 25.98 18.38
C GLN A 62 4.65 26.01 19.54
N GLU A 63 4.15 26.06 20.78
CA GLU A 63 4.97 26.09 21.99
C GLU A 63 5.80 24.80 22.15
N GLN A 64 5.25 23.68 21.68
CA GLN A 64 5.88 22.36 21.69
C GLN A 64 6.81 22.12 20.48
N GLY A 65 6.88 23.06 19.52
CA GLY A 65 7.72 22.94 18.33
C GLY A 65 7.24 21.91 17.31
N LEU A 66 5.94 21.59 17.30
CA LEU A 66 5.32 20.71 16.31
C LEU A 66 5.03 21.47 15.01
N ASN A 67 4.68 20.74 13.96
CA ASN A 67 4.40 21.32 12.64
C ASN A 67 3.00 21.99 12.54
N SER A 68 2.02 21.44 13.25
CA SER A 68 0.61 21.87 13.19
C SER A 68 -0.17 21.34 14.40
N GLU A 69 -1.42 21.78 14.53
CA GLU A 69 -2.38 21.26 15.51
C GLU A 69 -2.71 19.76 15.32
N ASN A 70 -2.57 19.27 14.08
CA ASN A 70 -2.73 17.86 13.73
C ASN A 70 -1.46 17.07 14.06
N PHE A 71 -1.63 15.83 14.51
CA PHE A 71 -0.50 14.95 14.83
C PHE A 71 -0.79 13.48 14.51
N VAL A 72 0.27 12.80 14.07
CA VAL A 72 0.35 11.34 13.98
C VAL A 72 1.64 10.95 14.69
N ALA A 73 1.53 10.51 15.94
CA ALA A 73 2.67 10.28 16.83
C ALA A 73 2.81 8.79 17.15
N PHE A 74 4.04 8.34 17.35
CA PHE A 74 4.38 6.95 17.68
C PHE A 74 5.26 6.93 18.92
N ASN A 75 4.94 6.07 19.88
CA ASN A 75 5.82 5.74 21.00
C ASN A 75 6.03 4.22 21.02
N LEU A 76 7.26 3.79 20.73
CA LEU A 76 7.61 2.37 20.63
C LEU A 76 7.82 1.71 21.99
N SER A 77 8.11 2.49 23.04
CA SER A 77 8.22 1.98 24.41
C SER A 77 6.86 1.67 25.00
N GLU A 78 5.89 2.57 24.79
CA GLU A 78 4.49 2.38 25.18
C GLU A 78 3.70 1.56 24.15
N LYS A 79 4.30 1.28 22.98
CA LYS A 79 3.70 0.55 21.86
C LYS A 79 2.35 1.14 21.43
N ILE A 80 2.34 2.46 21.18
CA ILE A 80 1.14 3.22 20.87
C ILE A 80 1.33 4.16 19.69
N GLN A 81 0.28 4.28 18.86
CA GLN A 81 0.11 5.33 17.85
C GLN A 81 -1.06 6.22 18.26
N LEU A 82 -0.86 7.53 18.18
CA LEU A 82 -1.88 8.55 18.41
C LEU A 82 -2.16 9.31 17.11
N ILE A 83 -3.43 9.42 16.75
CA ILE A 83 -3.89 10.18 15.58
C ILE A 83 -4.85 11.27 16.07
N GLY A 84 -4.53 12.53 15.77
CA GLY A 84 -5.36 13.71 16.11
C GLY A 84 -5.48 14.68 14.94
N GLY A 85 -6.67 15.26 14.78
CA GLY A 85 -7.03 16.29 13.81
C GLY A 85 -7.22 15.82 12.36
N THR A 86 -6.56 14.72 11.96
CA THR A 86 -6.70 14.13 10.63
C THR A 86 -7.73 13.01 10.59
N TRP A 87 -8.62 13.06 9.59
CA TRP A 87 -9.67 12.06 9.34
C TRP A 87 -9.29 11.08 8.23
N TYR A 88 -8.06 11.12 7.72
CA TYR A 88 -7.63 10.27 6.62
C TYR A 88 -7.41 8.82 7.10
N GLY A 89 -8.17 7.86 6.55
CA GLY A 89 -8.09 6.46 6.98
C GLY A 89 -6.69 5.84 6.82
N GLY A 90 -5.95 6.29 5.80
CA GLY A 90 -4.60 5.82 5.51
C GLY A 90 -3.58 6.01 6.65
N GLU A 91 -3.81 6.91 7.61
CA GLU A 91 -2.92 7.08 8.77
C GLU A 91 -2.91 5.85 9.69
N MET A 92 -4.06 5.17 9.83
CA MET A 92 -4.17 3.93 10.62
C MET A 92 -3.42 2.78 9.95
N LYS A 93 -3.49 2.69 8.61
CA LYS A 93 -2.77 1.69 7.80
C LYS A 93 -1.26 1.95 7.82
N LYS A 94 -0.84 3.12 7.32
CA LYS A 94 0.58 3.43 7.09
C LYS A 94 1.37 3.63 8.38
N GLY A 95 0.70 3.94 9.49
CA GLY A 95 1.32 3.95 10.80
C GLY A 95 1.85 2.57 11.18
N LEU A 96 1.02 1.54 11.08
CA LEU A 96 1.43 0.16 11.39
C LEU A 96 2.42 -0.38 10.38
N PHE A 97 2.29 -0.03 9.10
CA PHE A 97 3.33 -0.33 8.12
C PHE A 97 4.70 0.24 8.53
N SER A 98 4.72 1.45 9.10
CA SER A 98 5.96 2.07 9.60
C SER A 98 6.53 1.31 10.81
N VAL A 99 5.67 0.77 11.68
CA VAL A 99 6.07 -0.11 12.79
C VAL A 99 6.67 -1.43 12.26
N MET A 100 6.03 -2.07 11.28
CA MET A 100 6.53 -3.30 10.64
C MET A 100 7.87 -3.07 9.92
N ASN A 101 8.01 -1.93 9.23
CA ASN A 101 9.27 -1.50 8.62
C ASN A 101 10.40 -1.27 9.62
N TYR A 102 10.08 -0.98 10.88
CA TYR A 102 11.08 -0.88 11.94
C TYR A 102 11.41 -2.26 12.54
N GLN A 103 10.40 -3.06 12.87
CA GLN A 103 10.57 -4.30 13.64
C GLN A 103 11.12 -5.46 12.78
N LEU A 104 10.55 -5.71 11.61
CA LEU A 104 10.87 -6.89 10.81
C LEU A 104 12.33 -6.90 10.30
N PRO A 105 12.91 -5.79 9.82
CA PRO A 105 14.31 -5.78 9.41
C PRO A 105 15.30 -6.12 10.53
N GLN A 106 14.98 -5.79 11.78
CA GLN A 106 15.81 -6.16 12.94
C GLN A 106 15.81 -7.68 13.20
N GLN A 107 14.78 -8.38 12.74
CA GLN A 107 14.66 -9.84 12.75
C GLN A 107 15.20 -10.48 11.46
N GLY A 108 15.77 -9.67 10.56
CA GLY A 108 16.24 -10.13 9.26
C GLY A 108 15.13 -10.48 8.28
N ILE A 109 13.92 -9.94 8.46
CA ILE A 109 12.77 -10.10 7.57
C ILE A 109 12.64 -8.82 6.74
N ALA A 110 12.44 -8.95 5.43
CA ALA A 110 12.20 -7.77 4.60
C ALA A 110 10.76 -7.29 4.78
N SER A 111 10.56 -5.97 4.87
CA SER A 111 9.24 -5.33 4.99
C SER A 111 9.04 -4.38 3.82
N MET A 112 8.15 -4.72 2.90
CA MET A 112 8.15 -4.24 1.52
C MET A 112 6.89 -3.47 1.16
N HIS A 113 7.07 -2.34 0.47
CA HIS A 113 5.99 -1.58 -0.14
C HIS A 113 5.84 -2.01 -1.61
N CYS A 114 5.13 -3.12 -1.82
CA CYS A 114 4.90 -3.75 -3.11
C CYS A 114 3.52 -4.38 -3.15
N SER A 115 2.97 -4.62 -4.35
CA SER A 115 1.94 -5.65 -4.50
C SER A 115 2.60 -6.99 -4.79
N ALA A 116 1.86 -8.08 -4.54
CA ALA A 116 2.36 -9.43 -4.79
C ALA A 116 1.24 -10.35 -5.30
N ASN A 117 1.58 -11.22 -6.24
CA ASN A 117 0.69 -12.27 -6.73
C ASN A 117 1.45 -13.57 -7.03
N ARG A 118 0.70 -14.65 -7.22
CA ARG A 118 1.19 -16.02 -7.42
C ARG A 118 0.56 -16.63 -8.67
N GLY A 119 1.37 -17.19 -9.57
CA GLY A 119 0.88 -17.96 -10.71
C GLY A 119 0.45 -19.38 -10.33
N GLU A 120 -0.18 -20.10 -11.26
CA GLU A 120 -0.68 -21.46 -11.03
C GLU A 120 0.43 -22.44 -10.63
N GLU A 121 1.63 -22.30 -11.21
CA GLU A 121 2.81 -23.11 -10.88
C GLU A 121 3.45 -22.75 -9.52
N GLY A 122 2.94 -21.71 -8.84
CA GLY A 122 3.45 -21.26 -7.55
C GLY A 122 4.56 -20.21 -7.63
N ASP A 123 4.88 -19.72 -8.82
CA ASP A 123 5.83 -18.63 -9.01
C ASP A 123 5.26 -17.32 -8.44
N VAL A 124 6.03 -16.66 -7.58
CA VAL A 124 5.62 -15.40 -6.93
C VAL A 124 6.28 -14.21 -7.61
N ALA A 125 5.49 -13.15 -7.85
CA ALA A 125 5.98 -11.89 -8.39
C ALA A 125 5.71 -10.74 -7.41
N LEU A 126 6.72 -9.87 -7.23
CA LEU A 126 6.63 -8.64 -6.44
C LEU A 126 6.66 -7.43 -7.36
N PHE A 127 5.76 -6.47 -7.15
CA PHE A 127 5.69 -5.23 -7.91
C PHE A 127 5.92 -4.02 -7.00
N PHE A 128 7.13 -3.46 -7.06
CA PHE A 128 7.51 -2.27 -6.32
C PHE A 128 7.16 -1.03 -7.10
N GLY A 129 6.57 -0.03 -6.43
CA GLY A 129 6.21 1.23 -7.05
C GLY A 129 5.48 2.18 -6.11
N LEU A 130 5.40 3.45 -6.48
CA LEU A 130 4.59 4.40 -5.71
C LEU A 130 3.09 4.17 -5.90
N SER A 131 2.30 4.83 -5.06
CA SER A 131 0.86 4.92 -5.28
C SER A 131 0.57 5.54 -6.65
N GLY A 132 -0.19 4.83 -7.49
CA GLY A 132 -0.57 5.27 -8.84
C GLY A 132 0.40 4.87 -9.96
N THR A 133 1.42 4.04 -9.72
CA THR A 133 2.32 3.54 -10.78
C THR A 133 1.89 2.19 -11.37
N GLY A 134 0.65 1.76 -11.13
CA GLY A 134 0.11 0.50 -11.65
C GLY A 134 0.31 -0.74 -10.76
N LYS A 135 0.72 -0.60 -9.49
CA LYS A 135 0.90 -1.76 -8.57
C LYS A 135 -0.36 -2.63 -8.49
N THR A 136 -1.48 -2.02 -8.11
CA THR A 136 -2.77 -2.71 -7.91
C THR A 136 -3.23 -3.33 -9.21
N THR A 137 -3.28 -2.53 -10.28
CA THR A 137 -3.73 -2.95 -11.62
C THR A 137 -2.92 -4.12 -12.19
N LEU A 138 -1.59 -4.15 -12.01
CA LEU A 138 -0.74 -5.25 -12.50
C LEU A 138 -0.73 -6.47 -11.58
N SER A 139 -1.08 -6.31 -10.30
CA SER A 139 -1.21 -7.44 -9.38
C SER A 139 -2.54 -8.18 -9.50
N THR A 140 -3.61 -7.48 -9.89
CA THR A 140 -4.94 -8.03 -10.18
C THR A 140 -4.98 -8.57 -11.62
N ASP A 141 -4.13 -9.57 -11.87
CA ASP A 141 -4.08 -10.31 -13.13
C ASP A 141 -5.05 -11.51 -13.03
N PRO A 142 -6.01 -11.68 -13.95
CA PRO A 142 -6.97 -12.78 -13.89
C PRO A 142 -6.31 -14.17 -13.93
N LEU A 143 -5.06 -14.28 -14.40
CA LEU A 143 -4.30 -15.53 -14.46
C LEU A 143 -3.45 -15.78 -13.20
N ARG A 144 -3.46 -14.86 -12.23
CA ARG A 144 -2.59 -14.94 -11.03
C ARG A 144 -3.38 -14.63 -9.77
N GLN A 145 -3.17 -15.44 -8.75
CA GLN A 145 -3.80 -15.25 -7.45
C GLN A 145 -3.16 -14.08 -6.69
N LEU A 146 -3.95 -13.09 -6.31
CA LEU A 146 -3.49 -11.95 -5.51
C LEU A 146 -3.09 -12.40 -4.10
N ILE A 147 -1.90 -11.99 -3.65
CA ILE A 147 -1.45 -12.15 -2.26
C ILE A 147 -1.82 -10.89 -1.47
N GLY A 148 -1.57 -9.71 -2.03
CA GLY A 148 -1.94 -8.40 -1.47
C GLY A 148 -1.51 -7.25 -2.38
N ASP A 149 -2.04 -6.04 -2.15
CA ASP A 149 -1.90 -4.91 -3.08
C ASP A 149 -0.83 -3.87 -2.72
N ASP A 150 -0.31 -3.86 -1.47
CA ASP A 150 0.54 -2.74 -1.05
C ASP A 150 1.67 -3.07 -0.04
N GLU A 151 1.46 -3.98 0.92
CA GLU A 151 2.39 -4.19 2.05
C GLU A 151 2.68 -5.67 2.34
N HIS A 152 3.93 -6.09 2.17
CA HIS A 152 4.34 -7.50 2.34
C HIS A 152 5.60 -7.68 3.16
N GLY A 153 5.65 -8.77 3.91
CA GLY A 153 6.88 -9.31 4.49
C GLY A 153 7.53 -10.35 3.57
N TRP A 154 8.83 -10.55 3.72
CA TRP A 154 9.53 -11.71 3.15
C TRP A 154 10.49 -12.31 4.17
N ASP A 155 10.09 -13.47 4.70
CA ASP A 155 10.77 -14.24 5.73
C ASP A 155 11.48 -15.49 5.13
N ASP A 156 11.70 -16.51 5.97
CA ASP A 156 12.35 -17.76 5.59
C ASP A 156 11.42 -18.75 4.88
N ASP A 157 10.10 -18.58 4.98
CA ASP A 157 9.11 -19.42 4.30
C ASP A 157 8.65 -18.79 2.98
N GLY A 158 8.62 -17.46 2.89
CA GLY A 158 8.16 -16.79 1.68
C GLY A 158 7.65 -15.38 1.86
N VAL A 159 6.78 -14.97 0.95
CA VAL A 159 6.14 -13.66 0.95
C VAL A 159 4.80 -13.76 1.67
N PHE A 160 4.50 -12.81 2.55
CA PHE A 160 3.22 -12.76 3.26
C PHE A 160 2.67 -11.33 3.30
N ASN A 161 1.35 -11.20 3.18
CA ASN A 161 0.67 -9.92 3.26
C ASN A 161 0.64 -9.41 4.71
N PHE A 162 0.71 -8.09 4.91
CA PHE A 162 0.44 -7.50 6.23
C PHE A 162 -1.05 -7.28 6.47
N GLU A 163 -1.81 -7.21 5.38
CA GLU A 163 -3.17 -6.67 5.36
C GLU A 163 -4.23 -7.78 5.20
N GLY A 164 -5.45 -7.47 5.63
CA GLY A 164 -6.66 -8.28 5.43
C GLY A 164 -7.53 -7.78 4.27
N GLY A 165 -7.13 -6.71 3.59
CA GLY A 165 -7.87 -6.09 2.50
C GLY A 165 -7.01 -5.19 1.63
N CYS A 166 -7.67 -4.48 0.72
CA CYS A 166 -7.02 -3.57 -0.23
C CYS A 166 -7.55 -2.15 -0.06
N TYR A 167 -6.69 -1.16 -0.31
CA TYR A 167 -7.04 0.26 -0.23
C TYR A 167 -6.78 0.95 -1.57
N ALA A 168 -7.60 0.60 -2.56
CA ALA A 168 -7.42 0.97 -3.96
C ALA A 168 -7.76 2.46 -4.22
N LYS A 169 -7.07 3.06 -5.20
CA LYS A 169 -7.46 4.36 -5.78
C LYS A 169 -8.64 4.16 -6.72
N THR A 170 -9.55 5.13 -6.74
CA THR A 170 -10.78 5.06 -7.55
C THR A 170 -10.91 6.18 -8.57
N ILE A 171 -9.96 7.11 -8.64
CA ILE A 171 -10.00 8.20 -9.63
C ILE A 171 -9.89 7.61 -11.04
N ASN A 172 -10.84 7.93 -11.91
CA ASN A 172 -11.01 7.37 -13.25
C ASN A 172 -11.13 5.83 -13.28
N LEU A 173 -11.67 5.21 -12.22
CA LEU A 173 -11.92 3.76 -12.20
C LEU A 173 -12.86 3.38 -13.36
N ASP A 174 -12.39 2.47 -14.20
CA ASP A 174 -13.12 1.98 -15.37
C ASP A 174 -13.48 0.49 -15.16
N PRO A 175 -14.77 0.12 -15.16
CA PRO A 175 -15.19 -1.27 -14.99
C PRO A 175 -14.69 -2.22 -16.09
N GLN A 176 -14.29 -1.73 -17.26
CA GLN A 176 -13.70 -2.54 -18.32
C GLN A 176 -12.20 -2.75 -18.13
N ALA A 177 -11.49 -1.72 -17.66
CA ALA A 177 -10.04 -1.78 -17.46
C ALA A 177 -9.66 -2.48 -16.15
N GLU A 178 -10.46 -2.28 -15.09
CA GLU A 178 -10.21 -2.79 -13.73
C GLU A 178 -11.46 -3.49 -13.16
N PRO A 179 -11.96 -4.56 -13.81
CA PRO A 179 -13.22 -5.21 -13.45
C PRO A 179 -13.23 -5.79 -12.04
N GLU A 180 -12.11 -6.37 -11.58
CA GLU A 180 -12.01 -6.97 -10.24
C GLU A 180 -12.15 -5.92 -9.13
N ILE A 181 -11.48 -4.78 -9.27
CA ILE A 181 -11.57 -3.67 -8.32
C ILE A 181 -12.99 -3.10 -8.33
N TYR A 182 -13.57 -2.88 -9.50
CA TYR A 182 -14.93 -2.35 -9.61
C TYR A 182 -15.96 -3.29 -8.96
N GLN A 183 -15.86 -4.60 -9.20
CA GLN A 183 -16.76 -5.60 -8.59
C GLN A 183 -16.55 -5.74 -7.07
N ALA A 184 -15.34 -5.45 -6.57
CA ALA A 184 -15.07 -5.40 -5.13
C ALA A 184 -15.79 -4.24 -4.42
N ILE A 185 -16.25 -3.22 -5.16
CA ILE A 185 -17.04 -2.11 -4.61
C ILE A 185 -18.51 -2.53 -4.49
N ARG A 186 -18.81 -3.16 -3.36
CA ARG A 186 -20.17 -3.58 -2.97
C ARG A 186 -20.35 -3.39 -1.46
N ARG A 187 -21.49 -3.82 -0.90
CA ARG A 187 -21.72 -3.78 0.54
C ARG A 187 -20.49 -4.32 1.29
N ASP A 188 -20.14 -3.67 2.40
CA ASP A 188 -18.96 -3.94 3.22
C ASP A 188 -17.63 -3.36 2.67
N ALA A 189 -17.62 -2.82 1.44
CA ALA A 189 -16.61 -1.85 1.02
C ALA A 189 -16.92 -0.44 1.56
N LEU A 190 -15.89 0.39 1.70
CA LEU A 190 -15.99 1.77 2.18
C LEU A 190 -15.31 2.72 1.19
N LEU A 191 -16.10 3.54 0.51
CA LEU A 191 -15.65 4.60 -0.39
C LEU A 191 -15.23 5.84 0.41
N GLU A 192 -14.16 6.49 -0.03
CA GLU A 192 -13.59 7.66 0.63
C GLU A 192 -13.33 8.78 -0.38
N ASN A 193 -13.87 9.96 -0.08
CA ASN A 193 -13.73 11.21 -0.86
C ASN A 193 -14.22 11.16 -2.31
N VAL A 194 -14.93 10.11 -2.73
CA VAL A 194 -15.64 10.09 -4.01
C VAL A 194 -16.79 11.10 -4.05
N VAL A 195 -17.22 11.47 -5.25
CA VAL A 195 -18.43 12.26 -5.46
C VAL A 195 -19.58 11.31 -5.76
N VAL A 196 -20.64 11.39 -4.95
CA VAL A 196 -21.86 10.60 -5.10
C VAL A 196 -22.94 11.54 -5.62
N ARG A 197 -23.59 11.16 -6.72
CA ARG A 197 -24.68 11.91 -7.35
C ARG A 197 -25.98 11.75 -6.56
N ALA A 198 -26.98 12.57 -6.90
CA ALA A 198 -28.27 12.55 -6.23
C ALA A 198 -29.03 11.22 -6.37
N ASP A 199 -28.76 10.46 -7.43
CA ASP A 199 -29.31 9.12 -7.67
C ASP A 199 -28.54 7.99 -6.96
N GLY A 200 -27.51 8.33 -6.18
CA GLY A 200 -26.64 7.37 -5.49
C GLY A 200 -25.51 6.80 -6.33
N THR A 201 -25.43 7.11 -7.64
CA THR A 201 -24.31 6.68 -8.48
C THR A 201 -23.02 7.44 -8.13
N VAL A 202 -21.88 6.77 -8.27
CA VAL A 202 -20.57 7.38 -8.01
C VAL A 202 -20.01 7.99 -9.29
N ASP A 203 -19.47 9.20 -9.19
CA ASP A 203 -18.67 9.82 -10.25
C ASP A 203 -17.18 9.59 -9.98
N TYR A 204 -16.61 8.55 -10.58
CA TYR A 204 -15.19 8.24 -10.44
C TYR A 204 -14.28 9.20 -11.19
N ALA A 205 -14.78 9.99 -12.14
CA ALA A 205 -13.99 10.97 -12.87
C ALA A 205 -13.88 12.33 -12.14
N ASP A 206 -14.75 12.57 -11.14
CA ASP A 206 -14.77 13.83 -10.41
C ASP A 206 -13.71 13.88 -9.30
N GLY A 207 -12.59 14.55 -9.61
CA GLY A 207 -11.51 14.86 -8.68
C GLY A 207 -11.64 16.20 -7.95
N SER A 208 -12.81 16.84 -7.95
CA SER A 208 -13.00 18.19 -7.38
C SER A 208 -12.69 18.28 -5.88
N LYS A 209 -12.93 17.20 -5.13
CA LYS A 209 -12.51 17.06 -3.72
C LYS A 209 -11.01 16.75 -3.62
N THR A 210 -10.56 15.75 -4.37
CA THR A 210 -9.18 15.27 -4.41
C THR A 210 -8.99 14.28 -5.56
N GLU A 211 -7.78 14.18 -6.11
CA GLU A 211 -7.41 13.10 -7.03
C GLU A 211 -7.09 11.79 -6.29
N ASN A 212 -6.96 11.81 -4.96
CA ASN A 212 -6.72 10.62 -4.13
C ASN A 212 -8.05 10.05 -3.59
N THR A 213 -9.04 9.89 -4.46
CA THR A 213 -10.26 9.15 -4.09
C THR A 213 -9.93 7.67 -3.91
N ARG A 214 -10.57 7.03 -2.93
CA ARG A 214 -10.19 5.70 -2.49
C ARG A 214 -11.40 4.82 -2.21
N VAL A 215 -11.15 3.52 -2.15
CA VAL A 215 -12.05 2.53 -1.57
C VAL A 215 -11.23 1.54 -0.74
N SER A 216 -11.74 1.18 0.43
CA SER A 216 -11.25 0.02 1.20
C SER A 216 -12.24 -1.12 1.10
N TYR A 217 -11.75 -2.35 0.95
CA TYR A 217 -12.57 -3.56 0.96
C TYR A 217 -11.76 -4.74 1.50
N PRO A 218 -12.40 -5.71 2.18
CA PRO A 218 -11.70 -6.89 2.64
C PRO A 218 -11.22 -7.71 1.44
N LEU A 219 -10.12 -8.44 1.60
CA LEU A 219 -9.47 -9.16 0.50
C LEU A 219 -10.41 -10.20 -0.11
N SER A 220 -11.33 -10.75 0.70
CA SER A 220 -12.40 -11.65 0.27
C SER A 220 -13.34 -11.07 -0.80
N HIS A 221 -13.29 -9.76 -1.06
CA HIS A 221 -14.07 -9.17 -2.14
C HIS A 221 -13.53 -9.50 -3.53
N ILE A 222 -12.25 -9.85 -3.63
CA ILE A 222 -11.59 -10.33 -4.85
C ILE A 222 -11.71 -11.86 -4.89
N GLU A 223 -12.09 -12.41 -6.04
CA GLU A 223 -12.31 -13.85 -6.19
C GLU A 223 -10.98 -14.61 -6.26
N ASN A 224 -10.06 -14.14 -7.12
CA ASN A 224 -8.79 -14.79 -7.42
C ASN A 224 -7.68 -14.38 -6.43
N ILE A 225 -7.81 -14.81 -5.17
CA ILE A 225 -6.82 -14.53 -4.12
C ILE A 225 -6.20 -15.83 -3.59
N VAL A 226 -5.01 -15.72 -3.02
CA VAL A 226 -4.39 -16.83 -2.30
C VAL A 226 -5.15 -17.08 -0.98
N LYS A 227 -5.57 -18.33 -0.77
CA LYS A 227 -6.32 -18.80 0.41
C LYS A 227 -5.69 -20.08 0.98
N PRO A 228 -5.90 -20.40 2.28
CA PRO A 228 -6.67 -19.66 3.29
C PRO A 228 -5.92 -18.47 3.89
N VAL A 229 -4.59 -18.41 3.74
CA VAL A 229 -3.73 -17.36 4.28
C VAL A 229 -3.05 -16.65 3.12
N SER A 230 -2.99 -15.32 3.16
CA SER A 230 -2.34 -14.46 2.17
C SER A 230 -0.81 -14.56 2.24
N ARG A 231 -0.28 -15.74 1.94
CA ARG A 231 1.16 -16.05 1.89
C ARG A 231 1.47 -17.02 0.75
N ALA A 232 2.67 -16.90 0.19
CA ALA A 232 3.17 -17.78 -0.85
C ALA A 232 4.67 -18.00 -0.69
N GLY A 233 5.27 -18.82 -1.57
CA GLY A 233 6.70 -19.09 -1.54
C GLY A 233 7.58 -17.89 -1.87
N HIS A 234 8.87 -18.13 -2.08
CA HIS A 234 9.81 -17.08 -2.43
C HIS A 234 9.52 -16.46 -3.80
N PRO A 235 9.76 -15.15 -3.97
CA PRO A 235 9.56 -14.47 -5.24
C PRO A 235 10.52 -15.00 -6.30
N ALA A 236 9.95 -15.43 -7.42
CA ALA A 236 10.69 -15.76 -8.64
C ALA A 236 11.01 -14.49 -9.44
N ARG A 237 10.14 -13.47 -9.36
CA ARG A 237 10.28 -12.21 -10.11
C ARG A 237 10.13 -11.00 -9.19
N VAL A 238 11.00 -10.01 -9.39
CA VAL A 238 10.90 -8.68 -8.75
C VAL A 238 10.83 -7.63 -9.85
N ILE A 239 9.76 -6.85 -9.83
CA ILE A 239 9.42 -5.87 -10.86
C ILE A 239 9.45 -4.48 -10.23
N PHE A 240 10.23 -3.56 -10.81
CA PHE A 240 10.22 -2.15 -10.43
C PHE A 240 9.37 -1.35 -11.43
N LEU A 241 8.27 -0.80 -10.95
CA LEU A 241 7.38 0.08 -11.70
C LEU A 241 7.84 1.52 -11.56
N ALA A 242 8.14 2.16 -12.69
CA ALA A 242 8.59 3.54 -12.75
C ALA A 242 7.69 4.37 -13.67
N ALA A 243 6.99 5.36 -13.13
CA ALA A 243 6.31 6.35 -13.98
C ALA A 243 7.34 7.40 -14.43
N ASP A 244 7.97 7.17 -15.59
CA ASP A 244 8.98 8.07 -16.14
C ASP A 244 8.36 9.18 -16.99
N ALA A 245 8.15 10.35 -16.39
CA ALA A 245 7.62 11.53 -17.06
C ALA A 245 8.56 12.10 -18.14
N PHE A 246 9.85 11.72 -18.17
CA PHE A 246 10.80 12.17 -19.18
C PHE A 246 10.82 11.28 -20.43
N GLY A 247 10.20 10.09 -20.38
CA GLY A 247 10.17 9.15 -21.49
C GLY A 247 11.56 8.62 -21.90
N VAL A 248 12.49 8.52 -20.93
CA VAL A 248 13.87 8.07 -21.13
C VAL A 248 14.00 6.57 -20.90
N LEU A 249 13.30 6.03 -19.89
CA LEU A 249 13.36 4.62 -19.56
C LEU A 249 12.68 3.79 -20.67
N PRO A 250 13.31 2.69 -21.12
CA PRO A 250 12.68 1.80 -22.09
C PRO A 250 11.48 1.07 -21.45
N PRO A 251 10.47 0.64 -22.25
CA PRO A 251 9.27 -0.04 -21.76
C PRO A 251 9.51 -1.28 -20.89
N VAL A 252 10.65 -1.95 -21.07
CA VAL A 252 11.09 -2.99 -20.16
C VAL A 252 12.62 -3.07 -20.16
N SER A 253 13.24 -3.28 -19.01
CA SER A 253 14.67 -3.63 -18.90
C SER A 253 14.89 -4.78 -17.94
N ARG A 254 15.79 -5.69 -18.31
CA ARG A 254 16.24 -6.77 -17.44
C ARG A 254 17.50 -6.32 -16.70
N LEU A 255 17.37 -6.13 -15.39
CA LEU A 255 18.42 -5.57 -14.54
C LEU A 255 19.41 -6.64 -14.10
N THR A 256 20.71 -6.31 -14.09
CA THR A 256 21.70 -7.08 -13.33
C THR A 256 21.47 -6.92 -11.83
N THR A 257 22.15 -7.72 -11.00
CA THR A 257 22.05 -7.63 -9.54
C THR A 257 22.48 -6.25 -9.02
N GLU A 258 23.55 -5.68 -9.59
CA GLU A 258 24.05 -4.35 -9.25
C GLU A 258 23.06 -3.26 -9.65
N GLN A 259 22.48 -3.38 -10.86
CA GLN A 259 21.45 -2.45 -11.33
C GLN A 259 20.20 -2.53 -10.47
N MET A 260 19.77 -3.72 -10.05
CA MET A 260 18.63 -3.88 -9.15
C MET A 260 18.88 -3.20 -7.80
N GLN A 261 20.04 -3.41 -7.17
CA GLN A 261 20.38 -2.73 -5.91
C GLN A 261 20.45 -1.21 -6.11
N TYR A 262 21.09 -0.77 -7.21
CA TYR A 262 21.19 0.64 -7.56
C TYR A 262 19.80 1.24 -7.73
N HIS A 263 18.93 0.66 -8.55
CA HIS A 263 17.59 1.17 -8.80
C HIS A 263 16.70 1.08 -7.57
N PHE A 264 16.81 0.06 -6.74
CA PHE A 264 16.03 -0.05 -5.50
C PHE A 264 16.40 1.05 -4.49
N LEU A 265 17.71 1.27 -4.27
CA LEU A 265 18.19 2.33 -3.38
C LEU A 265 17.95 3.72 -3.98
N SER A 266 18.19 3.85 -5.29
CA SER A 266 18.05 5.08 -6.05
C SER A 266 16.62 5.37 -6.45
N ALA A 267 15.65 4.49 -6.15
CA ALA A 267 14.24 4.61 -6.52
C ALA A 267 13.64 5.86 -5.90
N SER A 268 13.99 6.97 -6.55
CA SER A 268 13.37 8.26 -6.64
C SER A 268 12.30 8.12 -7.69
N PRO A 269 11.05 7.98 -7.28
CA PRO A 269 9.95 8.24 -8.16
C PRO A 269 9.92 9.76 -8.25
N ARG A 270 10.27 10.30 -9.43
CA ARG A 270 10.08 11.73 -9.68
C ARG A 270 8.57 12.00 -9.77
N SER A 271 7.98 12.16 -8.58
CA SER A 271 6.75 12.86 -8.19
C SER A 271 5.42 12.65 -8.93
N TRP A 272 4.41 12.23 -8.15
CA TRP A 272 3.07 12.83 -8.06
C TRP A 272 2.77 13.06 -6.56
N PRO A 273 1.92 14.04 -6.17
CA PRO A 273 1.80 14.47 -4.78
C PRO A 273 1.28 13.34 -3.89
N ALA A 274 1.96 13.10 -2.76
CA ALA A 274 1.28 12.56 -1.59
C ALA A 274 0.44 13.69 -0.99
N PRO A 275 -0.80 13.46 -0.53
CA PRO A 275 -1.59 14.51 0.08
C PRO A 275 -1.00 14.82 1.46
N SER A 276 -0.19 15.87 1.54
CA SER A 276 -0.11 16.69 2.74
C SER A 276 -1.42 17.45 2.87
N ALA A 277 -2.00 17.50 4.07
CA ALA A 277 -3.25 18.19 4.38
C ALA A 277 -3.32 19.59 3.71
N VAL A 278 -4.34 19.81 2.89
CA VAL A 278 -4.61 21.09 2.23
C VAL A 278 -5.41 21.96 3.20
N SER A 279 -4.79 23.02 3.71
CA SER A 279 -5.48 24.10 4.43
C SER A 279 -6.48 24.81 3.50
N PRO A 280 -7.65 25.28 3.99
CA PRO A 280 -8.75 25.77 3.13
C PRO A 280 -8.44 27.02 2.31
N ASN A 281 -7.28 27.66 2.48
CA ASN A 281 -7.00 29.01 1.96
C ASN A 281 -5.89 29.12 0.89
N ARG A 282 -5.52 28.04 0.19
CA ARG A 282 -4.67 28.15 -1.02
C ARG A 282 -5.20 27.34 -2.19
N ARG A 283 -5.83 28.02 -3.15
CA ARG A 283 -5.96 27.54 -4.53
C ARG A 283 -4.57 27.52 -5.17
N GLN A 284 -3.91 26.38 -5.20
CA GLN A 284 -2.78 26.14 -6.11
C GLN A 284 -3.11 24.95 -7.02
N ARG A 285 -3.35 25.23 -8.30
CA ARG A 285 -3.12 24.26 -9.37
C ARG A 285 -1.61 24.12 -9.49
N SER A 286 -1.04 23.07 -8.91
CA SER A 286 0.40 22.83 -8.93
C SER A 286 0.77 21.85 -10.06
N PRO A 287 1.73 22.16 -10.95
CA PRO A 287 2.36 21.16 -11.82
C PRO A 287 3.16 20.13 -11.00
N PRO A 288 3.54 18.96 -11.56
CA PRO A 288 4.23 17.90 -10.82
C PRO A 288 5.53 18.41 -10.20
N ALA A 289 5.63 18.36 -8.87
CA ALA A 289 6.76 18.88 -8.10
C ALA A 289 7.78 17.79 -7.77
N THR A 290 9.01 17.94 -8.27
CA THR A 290 10.13 17.00 -8.18
C THR A 290 10.66 16.81 -6.74
N ALA A 291 10.71 15.58 -6.24
CA ALA A 291 11.42 15.23 -4.99
C ALA A 291 12.13 13.87 -5.09
N ARG A 292 13.33 13.75 -4.50
CA ARG A 292 14.05 12.47 -4.36
C ARG A 292 13.53 11.71 -3.13
N ARG A 293 13.17 10.44 -3.30
CA ARG A 293 12.89 9.49 -2.21
C ARG A 293 13.77 8.26 -2.43
N SER A 294 14.22 7.61 -1.38
CA SER A 294 14.93 6.33 -1.44
C SER A 294 13.95 5.18 -1.13
N CYS A 295 14.10 4.03 -1.78
CA CYS A 295 13.38 2.78 -1.47
C CYS A 295 11.85 2.79 -1.68
N CYS A 296 11.29 3.56 -2.62
CA CYS A 296 9.86 3.51 -2.98
C CYS A 296 8.80 3.68 -1.85
N CYS A 297 9.16 3.98 -0.59
CA CYS A 297 8.36 4.72 0.42
C CYS A 297 9.00 4.72 1.84
N THR A 298 9.37 5.90 2.34
CA THR A 298 9.14 6.49 3.68
C THR A 298 10.00 7.76 3.78
N PRO A 299 9.65 8.79 4.58
CA PRO A 299 10.47 10.01 4.66
C PRO A 299 11.83 9.81 5.35
N ARG A 300 12.03 8.81 6.23
CA ARG A 300 13.17 8.80 7.16
C ARG A 300 13.60 7.42 7.72
N SER A 301 13.57 6.32 6.97
CA SER A 301 14.39 5.15 7.33
C SER A 301 15.66 5.13 6.49
N THR A 302 16.83 4.95 7.11
CA THR A 302 18.11 4.83 6.39
C THR A 302 18.04 3.66 5.40
N PRO A 303 18.29 3.88 4.09
CA PRO A 303 18.28 2.82 3.06
C PRO A 303 19.23 1.65 3.37
N ALA A 304 20.25 1.92 4.19
CA ALA A 304 21.26 0.96 4.61
C ALA A 304 20.78 -0.08 5.64
N CYS A 305 19.61 0.09 6.27
CA CYS A 305 19.07 -0.86 7.26
C CYS A 305 18.28 -2.02 6.65
N TRP A 306 18.16 -2.10 5.32
CA TRP A 306 17.55 -3.26 4.68
C TRP A 306 18.53 -4.44 4.67
N PRO A 307 18.11 -5.62 5.14
CA PRO A 307 19.03 -6.65 5.60
C PRO A 307 19.88 -7.23 4.45
N PRO A 308 21.06 -7.80 4.78
CA PRO A 308 21.88 -8.60 3.86
C PRO A 308 21.10 -9.71 3.11
N LYS A 309 19.90 -10.10 3.57
CA LYS A 309 19.03 -11.07 2.89
C LYS A 309 18.62 -10.64 1.47
N TRP A 310 18.42 -9.34 1.18
CA TRP A 310 18.20 -8.86 -0.20
C TRP A 310 19.38 -9.18 -1.13
N ARG A 311 20.61 -9.09 -0.60
CA ARG A 311 21.82 -9.46 -1.35
C ARG A 311 21.96 -10.97 -1.56
N LYS A 312 21.38 -11.80 -0.68
CA LYS A 312 21.50 -13.26 -0.69
C LYS A 312 20.36 -14.00 -1.39
N ARG A 313 19.15 -13.43 -1.45
CA ARG A 313 17.92 -14.13 -1.90
C ARG A 313 17.22 -13.52 -3.10
N ALA A 314 17.58 -12.31 -3.54
CA ALA A 314 16.92 -11.74 -4.70
C ALA A 314 17.13 -12.66 -5.93
N PRO A 315 16.07 -13.08 -6.62
CA PRO A 315 16.19 -13.91 -7.81
C PRO A 315 17.01 -13.17 -8.88
N LYS A 316 17.84 -13.91 -9.62
CA LYS A 316 18.50 -13.40 -10.84
C LYS A 316 17.49 -13.47 -11.99
N PRO A 317 17.43 -12.54 -12.96
CA PRO A 317 17.50 -11.07 -12.94
C PRO A 317 16.10 -10.43 -12.76
N GLY A 318 16.03 -9.19 -12.25
CA GLY A 318 14.77 -8.43 -12.09
C GLY A 318 14.38 -7.66 -13.36
N TRP A 319 13.10 -7.28 -13.49
CA TRP A 319 12.61 -6.51 -14.63
C TRP A 319 12.15 -5.11 -14.18
N SER A 320 12.37 -4.07 -14.98
CA SER A 320 11.82 -2.73 -14.75
C SER A 320 10.89 -2.36 -15.89
N ILE A 321 9.66 -1.92 -15.61
CA ILE A 321 8.63 -1.59 -16.61
C ILE A 321 8.15 -0.15 -16.35
N PRO A 322 8.20 0.78 -17.32
CA PRO A 322 7.57 2.08 -17.23
C PRO A 322 6.06 2.00 -17.45
N ALA A 323 5.30 2.71 -16.60
CA ALA A 323 3.89 2.97 -16.85
C ALA A 323 3.76 4.26 -17.68
N GLY A 324 3.17 4.18 -18.87
CA GLY A 324 2.99 5.32 -19.77
C GLY A 324 2.05 6.38 -19.17
N THR A 325 2.44 7.66 -19.22
CA THR A 325 1.61 8.79 -18.78
C THR A 325 1.23 9.67 -19.98
N GLY A 326 -0.08 9.75 -20.29
CA GLY A 326 -0.64 10.74 -21.22
C GLY A 326 -1.77 10.17 -22.09
N ARG A 327 -2.94 10.84 -22.06
CA ARG A 327 -4.18 10.54 -22.83
C ARG A 327 -3.91 9.83 -24.16
N VAL A 328 -4.17 8.54 -24.23
CA VAL A 328 -4.68 7.71 -25.35
C VAL A 328 -4.85 6.32 -24.71
N ASN A 329 -5.88 5.57 -25.11
CA ASN A 329 -6.03 4.13 -24.91
C ASN A 329 -4.68 3.46 -24.61
N ALA A 330 -4.61 2.67 -23.53
CA ALA A 330 -3.48 1.77 -23.29
C ALA A 330 -3.04 1.20 -24.63
N CYS A 331 -1.81 1.54 -25.07
CA CYS A 331 -1.34 1.07 -26.36
C CYS A 331 -1.45 -0.46 -26.29
N PRO A 332 -2.22 -1.13 -27.16
CA PRO A 332 -2.50 -2.56 -27.06
C PRO A 332 -1.25 -3.44 -27.02
N CYS A 333 -0.08 -2.86 -27.28
CA CYS A 333 1.23 -3.49 -27.31
C CYS A 333 1.95 -3.57 -25.95
N ALA A 334 1.61 -2.75 -24.95
CA ALA A 334 2.36 -2.67 -23.68
C ALA A 334 1.88 -3.69 -22.62
N ILE A 335 0.58 -3.96 -22.57
CA ILE A 335 -0.02 -4.96 -21.67
C ILE A 335 0.44 -6.39 -22.04
N PRO A 336 0.47 -6.80 -23.33
CA PRO A 336 0.96 -8.11 -23.71
C PRO A 336 2.46 -8.32 -23.43
N ALA A 337 3.28 -7.27 -23.47
CA ALA A 337 4.72 -7.38 -23.22
C ALA A 337 5.05 -7.54 -21.72
N ALA A 338 4.25 -6.93 -20.84
CA ALA A 338 4.35 -7.13 -19.40
C ALA A 338 3.83 -8.53 -18.99
N LEU A 339 2.72 -8.98 -19.59
CA LEU A 339 2.16 -10.31 -19.39
C LEU A 339 3.05 -11.42 -19.98
N SER A 340 3.69 -11.19 -21.13
CA SER A 340 4.64 -12.16 -21.72
C SER A 340 5.95 -12.28 -20.94
N ALA A 341 6.31 -11.25 -20.17
CA ALA A 341 7.41 -11.34 -19.23
C ALA A 341 7.04 -12.13 -17.96
N LEU A 342 5.73 -12.33 -17.69
CA LEU A 342 5.21 -13.09 -16.54
C LEU A 342 4.94 -14.56 -16.87
N SER A 343 4.69 -14.92 -18.14
CA SER A 343 4.70 -16.30 -18.66
C SER A 343 6.12 -16.85 -18.83
#